data_AF-A0A970F5N3-F1
#
_entry.id   AF-A0A970F5N3-F1
#
_cell.length_a   1.000
_cell.length_b   1.000
_cell.length_c   1.000
_cell.angle_alpha   90.00
_cell.angle_beta   90.00
_cell.angle_gamma   90.00
#
_symmetry.space_group_name_H-M   'P 1'
#
loop_
_entity.id
_entity.type
_entity.pdbx_description
1 polymer ?
#
loop_
_entity_poly.entity_id
_entity_poly.type
_entity_poly.pdbx_seq_one_letter_code
_entity_poly.pdbx_strand_id
1 'polypeptide(L)'
;MINLTNSIKVILSILFFICLADMPYGYYQFVRFAGLIGFVILAYQANQQGRQTEMIIYGGLALLFQPFFKIALGRQMWNIVDVIVGIGLLISIFIKPKESQH
;
A
#
# COMPACT_ATOMS: atom_id res chain seq x y z
N MET A 1 -20.03 4.66 8.60
CA MET A 1 -19.43 3.42 9.15
C MET A 1 -18.02 3.32 8.60
N ILE A 2 -16.99 3.55 9.42
CA ILE A 2 -15.59 3.51 8.95
C ILE A 2 -15.25 2.05 8.71
N ASN A 3 -15.18 1.64 7.44
CA ASN A 3 -14.82 0.27 7.06
C ASN A 3 -13.37 0.00 7.45
N LEU A 4 -13.09 -1.19 7.99
CA LEU A 4 -11.75 -1.65 8.39
C LEU A 4 -10.69 -1.43 7.27
N THR A 5 -11.09 -1.58 6.02
CA THR A 5 -10.30 -1.32 4.82
C THR A 5 -9.84 0.12 4.70
N ASN A 6 -10.73 1.08 4.97
CA ASN A 6 -10.40 2.50 4.89
C ASN A 6 -9.40 2.87 5.99
N SER A 7 -9.57 2.35 7.20
CA SER A 7 -8.60 2.56 8.28
C SER A 7 -7.21 2.03 7.91
N ILE A 8 -7.12 0.83 7.32
CA ILE A 8 -5.84 0.26 6.85
C ILE A 8 -5.20 1.17 5.79
N LYS A 9 -5.96 1.61 4.78
CA LYS A 9 -5.45 2.50 3.73
C LYS A 9 -4.93 3.83 4.31
N VAL A 10 -5.65 4.43 5.26
CA VAL A 10 -5.23 5.68 5.94
C VAL A 10 -3.94 5.47 6.73
N ILE A 11 -3.85 4.38 7.51
CA ILE A 11 -2.66 4.07 8.29
C ILE A 11 -1.45 3.85 7.39
N LEU A 12 -1.59 3.09 6.30
CA LEU A 12 -0.49 2.88 5.34
C LEU A 12 -0.07 4.19 4.68
N SER A 13 -1.01 5.03 4.22
CA SER A 13 -0.67 6.32 3.62
C SER A 13 0.11 7.20 4.59
N ILE A 14 -0.31 7.31 5.85
CA ILE A 14 0.42 8.07 6.88
C ILE A 14 1.83 7.48 7.06
N LEU A 15 1.95 6.16 7.13
CA LEU A 15 3.23 5.48 7.31
C LEU A 15 4.21 5.74 6.17
N PHE A 16 3.74 5.70 4.91
CA PHE A 16 4.52 6.04 3.73
C PHE A 16 4.90 7.52 3.70
N PHE A 17 4.01 8.43 4.09
CA PHE A 17 4.32 9.86 4.17
C PHE A 17 5.37 10.17 5.25
N ILE A 18 5.33 9.49 6.39
CA ILE A 18 6.38 9.63 7.43
C ILE A 18 7.73 9.13 6.91
N CYS A 19 7.76 8.17 5.98
CA CYS A 19 8.98 7.70 5.33
C CYS A 19 9.67 8.75 4.43
N LEU A 20 8.97 9.82 4.01
CA LEU A 20 9.62 10.95 3.32
C LEU A 20 10.55 11.74 4.25
N ALA A 21 10.29 11.73 5.55
CA ALA A 21 11.21 12.32 6.50
C ALA A 21 12.48 11.47 6.59
N ASP A 22 13.61 12.12 6.88
CA ASP A 22 14.92 11.49 6.99
C ASP A 22 14.99 10.60 8.26
N MET A 23 14.35 9.42 8.21
CA MET A 23 14.25 8.47 9.31
C MET A 23 15.40 7.45 9.30
N PRO A 24 15.73 6.83 10.45
CA PRO A 24 16.75 5.79 10.51
C PRO A 24 16.37 4.57 9.66
N TYR A 25 17.39 3.86 9.13
CA TYR A 25 17.21 2.73 8.23
C TYR A 25 16.22 1.65 8.73
N GLY A 26 16.19 1.39 10.03
CA GLY A 26 15.27 0.42 10.64
C GLY A 26 13.79 0.79 10.48
N TYR A 27 13.46 2.08 10.39
CA TYR A 27 12.08 2.53 10.16
C TYR A 27 11.61 2.13 8.76
N TYR A 28 12.44 2.30 7.72
CA TYR A 28 12.08 1.88 6.37
C TYR A 28 11.84 0.37 6.27
N GLN A 29 12.61 -0.45 6.99
CA GLN A 29 12.36 -1.90 7.05
C GLN A 29 11.01 -2.22 7.71
N PHE A 30 10.67 -1.51 8.78
CA PHE A 30 9.37 -1.64 9.44
C PHE A 30 8.22 -1.23 8.50
N VAL A 31 8.34 -0.10 7.81
CA VAL A 31 7.33 0.37 6.85
C VAL A 31 7.13 -0.61 5.71
N ARG A 32 8.18 -1.24 5.19
CA ARG A 32 8.04 -2.31 4.18
C ARG A 32 7.28 -3.52 4.71
N PHE A 33 7.60 -3.96 5.92
CA PHE A 33 6.90 -5.08 6.55
C PHE A 33 5.42 -4.76 6.79
N ALA A 34 5.14 -3.57 7.32
CA ALA A 34 3.78 -3.08 7.51
C ALA A 34 3.03 -2.91 6.17
N GLY A 35 3.72 -2.41 5.15
CA GLY A 35 3.23 -2.28 3.78
C GLY A 35 2.85 -3.63 3.18
N LEU A 36 3.74 -4.63 3.29
CA LEU A 36 3.46 -6.00 2.86
C LEU A 36 2.18 -6.53 3.50
N ILE A 37 2.08 -6.48 4.84
CA ILE A 37 0.90 -6.98 5.56
C ILE A 37 -0.35 -6.22 5.11
N GLY A 38 -0.27 -4.89 5.02
CA GLY A 38 -1.36 -4.04 4.56
C GLY A 38 -1.85 -4.41 3.16
N PHE A 39 -0.93 -4.54 2.20
CA PHE A 39 -1.26 -4.87 0.83
C PHE A 39 -1.78 -6.30 0.67
N VAL A 40 -1.29 -7.27 1.44
CA VAL A 40 -1.83 -8.63 1.45
C VAL A 40 -3.29 -8.63 1.94
N ILE A 41 -3.60 -7.91 3.02
CA ILE A 41 -4.97 -7.80 3.53
C ILE A 41 -5.87 -7.09 2.51
N LEU A 42 -5.39 -6.01 1.90
CA LEU A 42 -6.13 -5.29 0.86
C LEU A 42 -6.37 -6.16 -0.39
N ALA A 43 -5.37 -6.95 -0.81
CA ALA A 43 -5.50 -7.88 -1.93
C ALA A 43 -6.54 -8.98 -1.63
N TYR A 44 -6.50 -9.55 -0.41
CA TYR A 44 -7.48 -10.55 0.03
C TYR A 44 -8.90 -9.97 0.03
N GLN A 45 -9.05 -8.73 0.49
CA GLN A 45 -10.35 -8.08 0.51
C GLN A 45 -10.85 -7.70 -0.89
N ALA A 46 -9.95 -7.23 -1.78
CA ALA A 46 -10.28 -6.98 -3.18
C ALA A 46 -10.72 -8.25 -3.90
N ASN A 47 -10.10 -9.40 -3.60
CA ASN A 47 -10.52 -10.70 -4.10
C ASN A 47 -11.94 -11.06 -3.65
N GLN A 48 -12.26 -10.88 -2.37
CA GLN A 48 -13.61 -11.13 -1.85
C GLN A 48 -14.67 -10.20 -2.46
N GLN A 49 -14.31 -8.98 -2.85
CA GLN A 49 -15.22 -8.07 -3.54
C GLN A 49 -15.27 -8.28 -5.07
N GLY A 50 -14.62 -9.32 -5.60
CA GLY A 50 -14.59 -9.59 -7.04
C GLY A 50 -13.77 -8.57 -7.85
N ARG A 51 -13.01 -7.69 -7.20
CA ARG A 51 -12.23 -6.62 -7.84
C ARG A 51 -10.85 -7.13 -8.25
N GLN A 52 -10.84 -8.00 -9.26
CA GLN A 52 -9.64 -8.67 -9.77
C GLN A 52 -8.49 -7.68 -10.09
N THR A 53 -8.81 -6.53 -10.70
CA THR A 53 -7.80 -5.51 -11.01
C THR A 53 -7.11 -4.96 -9.76
N GLU A 54 -7.87 -4.65 -8.71
CA GLU A 54 -7.27 -4.17 -7.45
C GLU A 54 -6.50 -5.27 -6.72
N MET A 55 -6.98 -6.50 -6.75
CA MET A 55 -6.27 -7.65 -6.19
C MET A 55 -4.87 -7.78 -6.83
N ILE A 56 -4.78 -7.68 -8.16
CA ILE A 56 -3.51 -7.76 -8.88
C ILE A 56 -2.61 -6.56 -8.52
N ILE A 57 -3.17 -5.35 -8.45
CA ILE A 57 -2.40 -4.15 -8.07
C ILE A 57 -1.85 -4.29 -6.65
N TYR A 58 -2.70 -4.61 -5.67
CA TYR A 58 -2.27 -4.79 -4.28
C TYR A 58 -1.33 -5.99 -4.12
N GLY A 59 -1.53 -7.08 -4.86
CA GLY A 59 -0.60 -8.20 -4.90
C GLY A 59 0.77 -7.82 -5.46
N GLY A 60 0.82 -7.03 -6.54
CA GLY A 60 2.06 -6.47 -7.08
C GLY A 60 2.76 -5.53 -6.10
N LEU A 61 2.01 -4.69 -5.40
CA LEU A 61 2.54 -3.83 -4.33
C LEU A 61 3.06 -4.64 -3.14
N ALA A 62 2.37 -5.70 -2.72
CA ALA A 62 2.86 -6.61 -1.69
C ALA A 62 4.21 -7.21 -2.08
N LEU A 63 4.37 -7.64 -3.33
CA LEU A 63 5.64 -8.14 -3.85
C LEU A 63 6.72 -7.06 -3.96
N LEU A 64 6.35 -5.81 -4.26
CA LEU A 64 7.29 -4.69 -4.29
C LEU A 64 7.82 -4.37 -2.88
N PHE A 65 6.93 -4.30 -1.90
CA PHE A 65 7.24 -3.98 -0.50
C PHE A 65 7.71 -5.18 0.33
N GLN A 66 7.89 -6.36 -0.27
CA GLN A 66 8.31 -7.53 0.47
C GLN A 66 9.73 -7.34 1.06
N PRO A 67 9.97 -7.76 2.31
CA PRO A 67 11.28 -7.66 2.97
C PRO A 67 12.23 -8.81 2.59
N PHE A 68 11.74 -9.83 1.87
CA PHE A 68 12.50 -11.04 1.56
C PHE A 68 13.53 -10.83 0.44
N PHE A 69 13.17 -10.06 -0.59
CA PHE A 69 14.08 -9.69 -1.67
C PHE A 69 14.58 -8.28 -1.44
N LYS A 70 15.90 -8.13 -1.25
CA LYS A 70 16.55 -6.81 -1.19
C LYS A 70 16.53 -6.17 -2.57
N ILE A 71 15.45 -5.47 -2.87
CA ILE A 71 15.39 -4.56 -4.00
C ILE A 71 16.15 -3.28 -3.60
N ALA A 72 17.41 -3.20 -4.03
CA ALA A 72 18.30 -2.06 -3.80
C ALA A 72 18.00 -0.90 -4.77
N LEU A 73 16.73 -0.52 -4.88
CA LEU A 73 16.39 0.80 -5.42
C LEU A 73 16.96 1.82 -4.42
N GLY A 74 17.73 2.80 -4.86
CA GLY A 74 18.32 3.80 -3.95
C GLY A 74 17.25 4.54 -3.14
N ARG A 75 17.65 5.23 -2.07
CA ARG A 75 16.73 5.93 -1.16
C ARG A 75 15.76 6.88 -1.87
N GLN A 76 16.25 7.64 -2.86
CA GLN A 76 15.40 8.53 -3.66
C GLN A 76 14.31 7.78 -4.42
N MET A 77 14.63 6.61 -4.98
CA MET A 77 13.67 5.82 -5.74
C MET A 77 12.59 5.22 -4.83
N TRP A 78 12.96 4.74 -3.62
CA TRP A 78 11.96 4.32 -2.64
C TRP A 78 11.05 5.44 -2.19
N ASN A 79 11.58 6.65 -1.96
CA ASN A 79 10.75 7.79 -1.62
C ASN A 79 9.73 8.10 -2.73
N ILE A 80 10.14 8.02 -4.01
CA ILE A 80 9.22 8.20 -5.14
C ILE A 80 8.13 7.12 -5.15
N VAL A 81 8.51 5.85 -4.96
CA VAL A 81 7.57 4.73 -4.87
C VAL A 81 6.59 4.94 -3.71
N ASP A 82 7.08 5.27 -2.51
CA ASP A 82 6.26 5.51 -1.31
C ASP A 82 5.27 6.66 -1.52
N VAL A 83 5.69 7.75 -2.18
CA VAL A 83 4.80 8.86 -2.56
C VAL A 83 3.71 8.40 -3.52
N ILE A 84 4.08 7.74 -4.61
CA ILE A 84 3.11 7.29 -5.64
C ILE A 84 2.10 6.33 -5.02
N VAL A 85 2.57 5.39 -4.22
CA VAL A 85 1.74 4.37 -3.56
C VAL A 85 0.88 4.99 -2.47
N GLY A 86 1.43 5.90 -1.66
CA GLY A 86 0.71 6.66 -0.65
C GLY A 86 -0.43 7.49 -1.25
N ILE A 87 -0.18 8.17 -2.38
CA ILE A 87 -1.19 8.92 -3.13
C ILE A 87 -2.23 7.96 -3.75
N GLY A 88 -1.80 6.85 -4.35
CA GLY A 88 -2.70 5.86 -4.94
C GLY A 88 -3.66 5.25 -3.91
N LEU A 89 -3.18 5.00 -2.69
CA LEU A 89 -4.00 4.56 -1.57
C LEU A 89 -5.02 5.62 -1.14
N LEU A 90 -4.62 6.89 -1.05
CA LEU A 90 -5.53 8.00 -0.75
C LEU A 90 -6.61 8.14 -1.82
N ILE A 91 -6.24 8.13 -3.10
CA ILE A 91 -7.20 8.19 -4.21
C ILE A 91 -8.16 7.01 -4.15
N SER A 92 -7.67 5.79 -3.83
CA SER A 92 -8.50 4.59 -3.69
C SER A 92 -9.47 4.64 -2.50
N ILE A 93 -9.28 5.56 -1.54
CA ILE A 93 -10.27 5.85 -0.48
C ILE A 93 -11.37 6.77 -1.01
N PHE A 94 -11.00 7.79 -1.79
CA PHE A 94 -11.94 8.80 -2.31
C PHE A 94 -12.72 8.31 -3.54
N ILE A 95 -12.10 7.51 -4.39
CA ILE A 95 -12.76 6.82 -5.49
C ILE A 95 -13.49 5.62 -4.87
N LYS A 96 -14.77 5.82 -4.57
CA LYS A 96 -15.68 4.69 -4.33
C LYS A 96 -15.60 3.78 -5.56
N PRO A 97 -15.45 2.45 -5.38
CA PRO A 97 -15.63 1.54 -6.49
C PRO A 97 -16.95 1.87 -7.16
N LYS A 98 -16.89 2.14 -8.47
CA LYS A 98 -18.06 2.05 -9.31
C LYS A 98 -18.49 0.60 -9.18
N GLU A 99 -19.56 0.38 -8.42
CA GLU A 99 -20.23 -0.91 -8.34
C GLU A 99 -20.39 -1.36 -9.78
N SER A 100 -19.69 -2.45 -10.13
CA SER A 100 -19.90 -3.13 -11.40
C SER A 100 -21.33 -3.67 -11.33
N GLN A 101 -22.27 -2.81 -11.72
CA GLN A 101 -23.62 -3.17 -12.10
C GLN A 101 -23.45 -4.20 -13.21
N HIS A 102 -23.60 -5.47 -12.87
CA HIS A 102 -23.78 -6.52 -13.84
C HIS A 102 -24.86 -7.48 -13.38
#